data_AF-A0A916VLC3-F1
#
_entry.id   AF-A0A916VLC3-F1
#
_cell.length_a   1.000
_cell.length_b   1.000
_cell.length_c   1.000
_cell.angle_alpha   90.00
_cell.angle_beta   90.00
_cell.angle_gamma   90.00
#
_symmetry.space_group_name_H-M   'P 1'
#
loop_
_entity.id
_entity.type
_entity.pdbx_description
1 polymer ?
#
loop_
_entity_poly.entity_id
_entity_poly.type
_entity_poly.pdbx_seq_one_letter_code
_entity_poly.pdbx_strand_id
1 'polypeptide(L)'
;METIIRQYKVGKYKSGCNGHRKRLGFKTIVKPSEAKIQAHYQHLADIIDAHKAQSQGAVIKHLNPVIRGWANYYSSQCSKRVFTKLDHLLYLKLARWAKRRHPNKNGDWITDKYWHTHGDNNWIFSTTDGLRLIEHAKTPIIRHTKVKGTASPFDGNLIYWSSRLGKHPELPKLNALLLKKQKGKCPYCGLTFQDRDVIEKDHIIPRSIGGLNEYKNFQLLHRHCHDEKTRHDGSQGNKSGCNSAEPKPLPKFVTDWKWIDGMLVTRYM
;
A
#
# COMPACT_ATOMS: atom_id res chain seq x y z
N MET A 1 -9.45 15.04 -4.51
CA MET A 1 -9.35 13.80 -5.34
C MET A 1 -7.90 13.45 -5.57
N GLU A 2 -7.49 12.22 -5.25
CA GLU A 2 -6.08 11.79 -5.29
C GLU A 2 -5.57 11.37 -6.66
N THR A 3 -6.49 11.08 -7.57
CA THR A 3 -6.25 10.54 -8.90
C THR A 3 -7.18 11.24 -9.89
N ILE A 4 -6.68 11.56 -11.09
CA ILE A 4 -7.48 12.16 -12.15
C ILE A 4 -7.78 11.09 -13.19
N ILE A 5 -9.07 10.93 -13.49
CA ILE A 5 -9.58 10.10 -14.58
C ILE A 5 -10.02 11.05 -15.70
N ARG A 6 -9.32 11.03 -16.84
CA ARG A 6 -9.67 11.88 -17.98
C ARG A 6 -9.71 11.09 -19.27
N GLN A 7 -10.72 11.38 -20.10
CA GLN A 7 -10.83 10.87 -21.45
C GLN A 7 -10.15 11.85 -22.41
N TYR A 8 -9.36 11.30 -23.33
CA TYR A 8 -8.66 12.05 -24.37
C TYR A 8 -9.17 11.59 -25.72
N LYS A 9 -9.65 12.50 -26.57
CA LYS A 9 -10.00 12.17 -27.96
C LYS A 9 -8.77 11.62 -28.68
N VAL A 10 -8.93 10.51 -29.38
CA VAL A 10 -7.84 9.86 -30.12
C VAL A 10 -8.33 9.36 -31.47
N GLY A 11 -7.42 9.26 -32.43
CA GLY A 11 -7.72 8.76 -33.77
C GLY A 11 -8.08 7.26 -33.79
N LYS A 12 -8.57 6.80 -34.95
CA LYS A 12 -9.08 5.44 -35.19
C LYS A 12 -8.17 4.29 -34.73
N TYR A 13 -6.85 4.48 -34.77
CA TYR A 13 -5.87 3.44 -34.45
C TYR A 13 -5.48 3.37 -32.96
N LYS A 14 -5.87 4.36 -32.14
CA LYS A 14 -5.50 4.45 -30.71
C LYS A 14 -6.69 4.31 -29.78
N SER A 15 -7.91 4.21 -30.32
CA SER A 15 -9.14 4.06 -29.55
C SER A 15 -9.46 2.59 -29.28
N GLY A 16 -9.90 2.30 -28.06
CA GLY A 16 -10.47 0.99 -27.73
C GLY A 16 -11.87 0.81 -28.33
N CYS A 17 -12.34 -0.44 -28.36
CA CYS A 17 -13.71 -0.78 -28.71
C CYS A 17 -14.51 -1.16 -27.45
N ASN A 18 -15.83 -0.97 -27.51
CA ASN A 18 -16.76 -1.52 -26.53
C ASN A 18 -17.04 -3.02 -26.81
N GLY A 19 -17.89 -3.64 -25.98
CA GLY A 19 -18.30 -5.05 -26.14
C GLY A 19 -18.93 -5.40 -27.50
N HIS A 20 -19.50 -4.41 -28.20
CA HIS A 20 -20.11 -4.56 -29.53
C HIS A 20 -19.15 -4.20 -30.68
N ARG A 21 -17.82 -4.17 -30.44
CA ARG A 21 -16.78 -3.78 -31.42
C ARG A 21 -16.90 -2.34 -31.97
N LYS A 22 -17.75 -1.49 -31.39
CA LYS A 22 -17.85 -0.07 -31.75
C LYS A 22 -16.69 0.71 -31.12
N ARG A 23 -15.99 1.52 -31.91
CA ARG A 23 -14.89 2.38 -31.45
C ARG A 23 -15.42 3.47 -30.51
N LEU A 24 -14.69 3.72 -29.42
CA LEU A 24 -15.08 4.71 -28.42
C LEU A 24 -14.72 6.16 -28.83
N GLY A 25 -13.71 6.35 -29.67
CA GLY A 25 -13.19 7.68 -30.06
C GLY A 25 -12.31 8.36 -29.01
N PHE A 26 -12.13 7.75 -27.83
CA PHE A 26 -11.28 8.28 -26.76
C PHE A 26 -10.43 7.19 -26.09
N LYS A 27 -9.45 7.65 -25.31
CA LYS A 27 -8.64 6.84 -24.39
C LYS A 27 -8.74 7.41 -22.99
N THR A 28 -9.10 6.57 -22.02
CA THR A 28 -9.10 6.94 -20.60
C THR A 28 -7.70 6.77 -20.03
N ILE A 29 -7.17 7.83 -19.42
CA ILE A 29 -5.90 7.80 -18.71
C ILE A 29 -6.17 8.15 -17.25
N VAL A 30 -5.80 7.23 -16.37
CA VAL A 30 -5.84 7.38 -14.92
C VAL A 30 -4.43 7.68 -14.46
N LYS A 31 -4.20 8.88 -13.92
CA LYS A 31 -2.87 9.31 -13.46
C LYS A 31 -2.97 10.08 -12.13
N PRO A 32 -1.86 10.20 -11.37
CA PRO A 32 -1.82 11.04 -10.18
C PRO A 32 -2.24 12.48 -10.51
N SER A 33 -2.93 13.15 -9.58
CA SER A 33 -3.29 14.56 -9.75
C SER A 33 -2.06 15.46 -9.64
N GLU A 34 -2.04 16.59 -10.35
CA GLU A 34 -0.86 17.49 -10.33
C GLU A 34 -0.60 18.01 -8.90
N ALA A 35 -1.65 18.31 -8.14
CA ALA A 35 -1.55 18.70 -6.73
C ALA A 35 -0.83 17.64 -5.87
N LYS A 36 -1.11 16.35 -6.07
CA LYS A 36 -0.45 15.27 -5.32
C LYS A 36 0.99 15.05 -5.79
N ILE A 37 1.28 15.22 -7.08
CA ILE A 37 2.64 15.20 -7.62
C ILE A 37 3.48 16.31 -6.97
N GLN A 38 2.92 17.53 -6.92
CA GLN A 38 3.58 18.67 -6.31
C GLN A 38 3.78 18.49 -4.80
N ALA A 39 2.74 18.04 -4.08
CA ALA A 39 2.84 17.78 -2.64
C ALA A 39 3.92 16.73 -2.32
N HIS A 40 4.01 15.66 -3.12
CA HIS A 40 5.06 14.65 -2.96
C HIS A 40 6.45 15.20 -3.23
N TYR A 41 6.63 15.95 -4.32
CA TYR A 41 7.91 16.60 -4.60
C TYR A 41 8.31 17.59 -3.50
N GLN A 42 7.35 18.39 -3.00
CA GLN A 42 7.59 19.33 -1.91
C GLN A 42 8.04 18.59 -0.65
N HIS A 43 7.37 17.50 -0.29
CA HIS A 43 7.76 16.68 0.85
C HIS A 43 9.19 16.13 0.70
N LEU A 44 9.58 15.64 -0.48
CA LEU A 44 10.97 15.22 -0.73
C LEU A 44 11.95 16.40 -0.62
N ALA A 45 11.58 17.57 -1.13
CA ALA A 45 12.39 18.77 -1.04
C ALA A 45 12.57 19.23 0.42
N ASP A 46 11.52 19.18 1.23
CA ASP A 46 11.53 19.53 2.65
C ASP A 46 12.42 18.58 3.44
N ILE A 47 12.38 17.27 3.14
CA ILE A 47 13.31 16.30 3.72
C ILE A 47 14.75 16.67 3.39
N ILE A 48 15.07 16.93 2.11
CA ILE A 48 16.42 17.32 1.71
C ILE A 48 16.84 18.63 2.40
N ASP A 49 15.91 19.58 2.53
CA ASP A 49 16.18 20.88 3.12
C ASP A 49 16.39 20.81 4.64
N ALA A 50 15.68 19.94 5.35
CA ALA A 50 15.92 19.66 6.76
C ALA A 50 17.25 18.91 6.97
N HIS A 51 17.67 18.10 6.01
CA HIS A 51 18.86 17.25 6.09
C HIS A 51 20.07 17.86 5.33
N LYS A 52 20.10 19.19 5.19
CA LYS A 52 21.15 19.95 4.47
C LYS A 52 22.58 19.64 4.93
N ALA A 53 22.79 19.43 6.23
CA ALA A 53 24.11 19.20 6.81
C ALA A 53 24.45 17.72 7.00
N GLN A 54 23.48 16.81 6.89
CA GLN A 54 23.68 15.40 7.19
C GLN A 54 24.51 14.65 6.15
N SER A 55 24.89 13.42 6.47
CA SER A 55 25.61 12.55 5.54
C SER A 55 24.71 12.09 4.39
N GLN A 56 25.32 11.71 3.27
CA GLN A 56 24.62 11.17 2.10
C GLN A 56 23.75 9.96 2.45
N GLY A 57 24.28 9.04 3.26
CA GLY A 57 23.55 7.85 3.70
C GLY A 57 22.32 8.18 4.53
N ALA A 58 22.37 9.22 5.37
CA ALA A 58 21.21 9.65 6.14
C ALA A 58 20.10 10.21 5.24
N VAL A 59 20.45 11.07 4.27
CA VAL A 59 19.50 11.58 3.27
C VAL A 59 18.81 10.43 2.51
N ILE A 60 19.58 9.42 2.09
CA ILE A 60 19.03 8.23 1.41
C ILE A 60 18.05 7.46 2.32
N LYS A 61 18.41 7.28 3.60
CA LYS A 61 17.55 6.58 4.58
C LYS A 61 16.20 7.28 4.79
N HIS A 62 16.16 8.61 4.76
CA HIS A 62 14.91 9.36 4.89
C HIS A 62 14.09 9.39 3.60
N LEU A 63 14.72 9.48 2.43
CA LEU A 63 14.02 9.54 1.14
C LEU A 63 13.43 8.18 0.71
N ASN A 64 14.18 7.09 0.90
CA ASN A 64 13.81 5.78 0.35
C ASN A 64 12.42 5.27 0.79
N PRO A 65 12.01 5.35 2.07
CA PRO A 65 10.68 4.93 2.49
C PRO A 65 9.56 5.73 1.82
N VAL A 66 9.75 7.04 1.68
CA VAL A 66 8.76 7.97 1.07
C VAL A 66 8.60 7.68 -0.41
N ILE A 67 9.72 7.55 -1.14
CA ILE A 67 9.73 7.20 -2.56
C ILE A 67 9.07 5.85 -2.79
N ARG A 68 9.45 4.84 -2.00
CA ARG A 68 8.91 3.48 -2.12
C ARG A 68 7.40 3.45 -1.87
N GLY A 69 6.93 4.11 -0.81
CA GLY A 69 5.51 4.17 -0.49
C GLY A 69 4.69 4.80 -1.61
N TRP A 70 5.14 5.97 -2.08
CA TRP A 70 4.44 6.72 -3.13
C TRP A 70 4.44 5.99 -4.48
N ALA A 71 5.59 5.42 -4.88
CA ALA A 71 5.71 4.67 -6.13
C ALA A 71 4.86 3.39 -6.10
N ASN A 72 4.82 2.67 -4.98
CA ASN A 72 3.96 1.49 -4.81
C ASN A 72 2.48 1.86 -4.91
N TYR A 73 2.04 2.93 -4.26
CA TYR A 73 0.66 3.40 -4.29
C TYR A 73 0.19 3.71 -5.72
N TYR A 74 1.02 4.44 -6.49
CA TYR A 74 0.68 4.84 -7.86
C TYR A 74 1.13 3.84 -8.94
N SER A 75 1.66 2.66 -8.57
CA SER A 75 2.14 1.63 -9.51
C SER A 75 1.03 1.03 -10.37
N SER A 76 -0.23 1.09 -9.92
CA SER A 76 -1.39 0.58 -10.65
C SER A 76 -1.89 1.50 -11.76
N GLN A 77 -1.46 2.76 -11.74
CA GLN A 77 -1.93 3.83 -12.61
C GLN A 77 -0.96 4.11 -13.77
N CYS A 78 -1.33 5.03 -14.68
CA CYS A 78 -0.47 5.49 -15.78
C CYS A 78 0.61 6.48 -15.27
N SER A 79 1.50 6.04 -14.38
CA SER A 79 2.39 6.91 -13.61
C SER A 79 3.83 7.00 -14.14
N LYS A 80 4.21 6.19 -15.14
CA LYS A 80 5.61 6.10 -15.59
C LYS A 80 6.24 7.45 -15.98
N ARG A 81 5.52 8.27 -16.75
CA ARG A 81 5.99 9.62 -17.12
C ARG A 81 6.14 10.55 -15.92
N VAL A 82 5.24 10.40 -14.94
CA VAL A 82 5.28 11.18 -13.69
C VAL A 82 6.48 10.76 -12.85
N PHE A 83 6.75 9.45 -12.76
CA PHE A 83 7.90 8.91 -12.05
C PHE A 83 9.22 9.45 -12.62
N THR A 84 9.40 9.40 -13.95
CA THR A 84 10.59 9.97 -14.59
C THR A 84 10.73 11.48 -14.35
N LYS A 85 9.62 12.24 -14.38
CA LYS A 85 9.63 13.68 -14.06
C LYS A 85 10.09 13.92 -12.62
N LEU A 86 9.57 13.14 -11.66
CA LEU A 86 9.94 13.25 -10.25
C LEU A 86 11.40 12.90 -9.99
N ASP A 87 11.91 11.83 -10.61
CA ASP A 87 13.33 11.43 -10.48
C ASP A 87 14.26 12.53 -11.02
N HIS A 88 13.92 13.16 -12.15
CA HIS A 88 14.67 14.29 -12.68
C HIS A 88 14.66 15.51 -11.74
N LEU A 89 13.49 15.88 -11.20
CA LEU A 89 13.40 17.00 -10.25
C LEU A 89 14.16 16.71 -8.95
N LEU A 90 14.09 15.47 -8.47
CA LEU A 90 14.81 15.03 -7.29
C LEU A 90 16.33 15.07 -7.52
N TYR A 91 16.80 14.63 -8.69
CA TYR A 91 18.19 14.77 -9.11
C TYR A 91 18.65 16.23 -9.03
N LEU A 92 17.90 17.17 -9.64
CA LEU A 92 18.25 18.60 -9.60
C LEU A 92 18.35 19.15 -8.17
N LYS A 93 17.44 18.74 -7.28
CA LYS A 93 17.45 19.14 -5.87
C LYS A 93 18.67 18.57 -5.13
N LEU A 94 18.99 17.30 -5.36
CA LEU A 94 20.17 16.63 -4.78
C LEU A 94 21.48 17.21 -5.31
N ALA A 95 21.57 17.55 -6.60
CA ALA A 95 22.73 18.21 -7.19
C ALA A 95 23.00 19.56 -6.53
N ARG A 96 21.96 20.36 -6.25
CA ARG A 96 22.11 21.62 -5.48
C ARG A 96 22.55 21.36 -4.04
N TRP A 97 21.98 20.37 -3.37
CA TRP A 97 22.39 19.96 -2.03
C TRP A 97 23.88 19.59 -2.00
N ALA A 98 24.35 18.82 -2.98
CA ALA A 98 25.73 18.39 -3.10
C ALA A 98 26.68 19.57 -3.40
N LYS A 99 26.31 20.46 -4.32
CA LYS A 99 27.07 21.68 -4.65
C LYS A 99 27.22 22.62 -3.45
N ARG A 100 26.16 22.78 -2.66
CA ARG A 100 26.19 23.61 -1.43
C ARG A 100 27.24 23.12 -0.43
N ARG A 101 27.49 21.81 -0.36
CA ARG A 101 28.48 21.21 0.55
C ARG A 101 29.92 21.40 0.07
N HIS A 102 30.11 21.67 -1.22
CA HIS A 102 31.42 21.77 -1.85
C HIS A 102 31.49 23.02 -2.75
N PRO A 103 31.47 24.23 -2.18
CA PRO A 103 31.42 25.47 -2.95
C PRO A 103 32.62 25.65 -3.89
N ASN A 104 33.77 25.09 -3.52
CA ASN A 104 35.03 25.22 -4.27
C ASN A 104 35.28 24.06 -5.24
N LYS A 105 34.30 23.18 -5.46
CA LYS A 105 34.43 22.03 -6.37
C LYS A 105 33.55 22.20 -7.60
N ASN A 106 34.03 21.68 -8.72
CA ASN A 106 33.30 21.71 -9.99
C ASN A 106 32.20 20.63 -10.02
N GLY A 107 31.35 20.69 -11.05
CA GLY A 107 30.21 19.77 -11.22
C GLY A 107 30.63 18.31 -11.42
N ASP A 108 31.73 18.09 -12.13
CA ASP A 108 32.24 16.75 -12.43
C ASP A 108 32.68 16.04 -11.16
N TRP A 109 33.47 16.72 -10.31
CA TRP A 109 33.87 16.17 -9.02
C TRP A 109 32.69 15.88 -8.11
N ILE A 110 31.65 16.73 -8.13
CA ILE A 110 30.41 16.49 -7.38
C ILE A 110 29.71 15.23 -7.90
N THR A 111 29.65 15.07 -9.21
CA THR A 111 29.04 13.91 -9.86
C THR A 111 29.76 12.64 -9.44
N ASP A 112 31.09 12.59 -9.63
CA ASP A 112 31.91 11.43 -9.31
C ASP A 112 31.84 11.04 -7.84
N LYS A 113 31.70 12.03 -6.95
CA LYS A 113 31.64 11.81 -5.51
C LYS A 113 30.33 11.20 -5.02
N TYR A 114 29.20 11.61 -5.59
CA TYR A 114 27.87 11.27 -5.03
C TYR A 114 27.02 10.38 -5.94
N TRP A 115 27.31 10.35 -7.24
CA TRP A 115 26.64 9.51 -8.22
C TRP A 115 27.60 8.41 -8.67
N HIS A 116 27.15 7.17 -8.54
CA HIS A 116 27.96 6.00 -8.89
C HIS A 116 27.22 5.11 -9.87
N THR A 117 28.00 4.28 -10.55
CA THR A 117 27.51 3.28 -11.50
C THR A 117 27.14 2.00 -10.77
N HIS A 118 25.90 1.55 -10.94
CA HIS A 118 25.47 0.22 -10.48
C HIS A 118 24.69 -0.49 -11.60
N GLY A 119 25.24 -1.60 -12.09
CA GLY A 119 24.74 -2.29 -13.27
C GLY A 119 24.78 -1.35 -14.48
N ASP A 120 23.67 -1.24 -15.19
CA ASP A 120 23.56 -0.42 -16.40
C ASP A 120 23.24 1.07 -16.14
N ASN A 121 23.04 1.47 -14.88
CA ASN A 121 22.74 2.86 -14.54
C ASN A 121 23.95 3.54 -13.89
N ASN A 122 24.50 4.53 -14.60
CA ASN A 122 25.71 5.26 -14.22
C ASN A 122 25.43 6.45 -13.30
N TRP A 123 24.15 6.78 -13.06
CA TRP A 123 23.71 8.02 -12.42
C TRP A 123 22.86 7.75 -11.17
N ILE A 124 23.35 6.89 -10.27
CA ILE A 124 22.64 6.58 -9.02
C ILE A 124 23.26 7.30 -7.84
N PHE A 125 22.46 8.13 -7.16
CA PHE A 125 22.84 8.75 -5.90
C PHE A 125 23.05 7.67 -4.83
N SER A 126 24.30 7.40 -4.48
CA SER A 126 24.67 6.25 -3.64
C SER A 126 25.98 6.49 -2.89
N THR A 127 26.12 5.82 -1.75
CA THR A 127 27.35 5.83 -0.95
C THR A 127 28.27 4.68 -1.36
N THR A 128 29.56 4.80 -1.05
CA THR A 128 30.55 3.71 -1.15
C THR A 128 30.11 2.44 -0.41
N ASP A 129 29.36 2.58 0.68
CA ASP A 129 28.87 1.47 1.51
C ASP A 129 27.70 0.68 0.86
N GLY A 130 27.31 1.03 -0.38
CA GLY A 130 26.26 0.35 -1.13
C GLY A 130 24.82 0.83 -0.86
N LEU A 131 24.62 1.82 0.04
CA LEU A 131 23.32 2.46 0.19
C LEU A 131 23.03 3.33 -1.03
N ARG A 132 21.88 3.09 -1.67
CA ARG A 132 21.46 3.80 -2.88
C ARG A 132 20.05 4.36 -2.76
N LEU A 133 19.84 5.48 -3.44
CA LEU A 133 18.52 6.07 -3.61
C LEU A 133 17.67 5.20 -4.55
N ILE A 134 16.42 4.98 -4.17
CA ILE A 134 15.44 4.30 -5.01
C ILE A 134 14.91 5.30 -6.04
N GLU A 135 14.81 4.85 -7.28
CA GLU A 135 14.21 5.62 -8.38
C GLU A 135 12.72 5.28 -8.49
N HIS A 136 11.86 6.30 -8.61
CA HIS A 136 10.44 6.08 -8.84
C HIS A 136 10.24 5.29 -10.14
N ALA A 137 10.98 5.66 -11.20
CA ALA A 137 10.87 5.08 -12.51
C ALA A 137 11.26 3.59 -12.54
N LYS A 138 12.08 3.09 -11.62
CA LYS A 138 12.37 1.65 -11.53
C LYS A 138 11.22 0.81 -10.99
N THR A 139 10.20 1.44 -10.38
CA THR A 139 9.01 0.72 -9.93
C THR A 139 8.19 0.25 -11.13
N PRO A 140 7.91 -1.07 -11.25
CA PRO A 140 7.12 -1.60 -12.36
C PRO A 140 5.67 -1.13 -12.25
N ILE A 141 5.07 -0.80 -13.40
CA ILE A 141 3.65 -0.46 -13.46
C ILE A 141 2.86 -1.76 -13.57
N ILE A 142 2.10 -2.10 -12.53
CA ILE A 142 1.35 -3.35 -12.42
C ILE A 142 -0.13 -3.06 -12.59
N ARG A 143 -0.70 -3.43 -13.75
CA ARG A 143 -2.12 -3.19 -14.02
C ARG A 143 -3.01 -4.14 -13.24
N HIS A 144 -4.19 -3.65 -12.84
CA HIS A 144 -5.21 -4.51 -12.26
C HIS A 144 -5.58 -5.63 -13.24
N THR A 145 -5.67 -6.85 -12.74
CA THR A 145 -6.10 -7.98 -13.54
C THR A 145 -7.63 -8.04 -13.51
N LYS A 146 -8.27 -7.79 -14.66
CA LYS A 146 -9.73 -7.84 -14.79
C LYS A 146 -10.28 -9.24 -14.48
N VAL A 147 -11.52 -9.29 -14.02
CA VAL A 147 -12.27 -10.55 -13.91
C VAL A 147 -12.42 -11.17 -15.30
N LYS A 148 -12.20 -12.48 -15.43
CA LYS A 148 -12.32 -13.18 -16.71
C LYS A 148 -13.80 -13.37 -17.10
N GLY A 149 -14.18 -12.88 -18.28
CA GLY A 149 -15.49 -13.16 -18.88
C GLY A 149 -16.66 -12.86 -17.95
N THR A 150 -17.53 -13.85 -17.78
CA THR A 150 -18.72 -13.80 -16.91
C THR A 150 -18.47 -14.39 -15.52
N ALA A 151 -17.20 -14.60 -15.12
CA ALA A 151 -16.88 -15.19 -13.83
C ALA A 151 -17.44 -14.33 -12.69
N SER A 152 -18.08 -14.98 -11.73
CA SER A 152 -18.75 -14.38 -10.59
C SER A 152 -18.27 -15.06 -9.31
N PRO A 153 -18.11 -14.38 -8.17
CA PRO A 153 -17.77 -15.04 -6.90
C PRO A 153 -18.73 -16.20 -6.52
N PHE A 154 -19.92 -16.22 -7.11
CA PHE A 154 -20.98 -17.21 -6.89
C PHE A 154 -21.07 -18.28 -7.98
N ASP A 155 -20.15 -18.32 -8.95
CA ASP A 155 -20.16 -19.28 -10.07
C ASP A 155 -19.63 -20.67 -9.69
N GLY A 156 -19.24 -20.87 -8.43
CA GLY A 156 -18.66 -22.13 -7.94
C GLY A 156 -17.20 -22.36 -8.35
N ASN A 157 -16.54 -21.43 -9.05
CA ASN A 157 -15.15 -21.55 -9.49
C ASN A 157 -14.16 -21.19 -8.36
N LEU A 158 -14.16 -22.04 -7.32
CA LEU A 158 -13.33 -21.84 -6.13
C LEU A 158 -11.82 -21.77 -6.44
N ILE A 159 -11.35 -22.44 -7.50
CA ILE A 159 -9.94 -22.44 -7.90
C ILE A 159 -9.53 -21.05 -8.43
N TYR A 160 -10.36 -20.45 -9.28
CA TYR A 160 -10.11 -19.13 -9.83
C TYR A 160 -10.14 -18.05 -8.74
N TRP A 161 -11.15 -18.08 -7.87
CA TRP A 161 -11.32 -17.08 -6.81
C TRP A 161 -10.28 -17.21 -5.70
N SER A 162 -9.92 -18.43 -5.28
CA SER A 162 -8.84 -18.64 -4.30
C SER A 162 -7.48 -18.21 -4.83
N SER A 163 -7.18 -18.48 -6.11
CA SER A 163 -5.96 -18.01 -6.77
C SER A 163 -5.88 -16.49 -6.85
N ARG A 164 -7.03 -15.82 -7.04
CA ARG A 164 -7.13 -14.35 -7.08
C ARG A 164 -7.01 -13.73 -5.70
N LEU A 165 -7.62 -14.31 -4.69
CA LEU A 165 -7.51 -13.88 -3.29
C LEU A 165 -6.04 -13.83 -2.84
N GLY A 166 -5.27 -14.89 -3.14
CA GLY A 166 -3.83 -14.93 -2.83
C GLY A 166 -2.97 -13.90 -3.57
N LYS A 167 -3.47 -13.27 -4.64
CA LYS A 167 -2.80 -12.22 -5.41
C LYS A 167 -3.43 -10.84 -5.20
N HIS A 168 -4.34 -10.70 -4.25
CA HIS A 168 -5.05 -9.45 -4.02
C HIS A 168 -4.09 -8.37 -3.50
N PRO A 169 -4.07 -7.14 -4.07
CA PRO A 169 -3.12 -6.10 -3.68
C PRO A 169 -3.25 -5.64 -2.22
N GLU A 170 -4.45 -5.71 -1.66
CA GLU A 170 -4.71 -5.31 -0.26
C GLU A 170 -4.38 -6.41 0.74
N LEU A 171 -4.10 -7.63 0.26
CA LEU A 171 -3.74 -8.74 1.13
C LEU A 171 -2.27 -8.61 1.56
N PRO A 172 -1.96 -8.61 2.87
CA PRO A 172 -0.59 -8.60 3.34
C PRO A 172 0.22 -9.77 2.77
N LYS A 173 1.49 -9.53 2.43
CA LYS A 173 2.37 -10.57 1.86
C LYS A 173 2.43 -11.85 2.71
N LEU A 174 2.47 -11.68 4.04
CA LEU A 174 2.44 -12.81 4.96
C LEU A 174 1.17 -13.65 4.79
N ASN A 175 0.01 -13.00 4.70
CA ASN A 175 -1.27 -13.69 4.52
C ASN A 175 -1.33 -14.40 3.17
N ALA A 176 -0.80 -13.79 2.10
CA ALA A 176 -0.70 -14.46 0.80
C ALA A 176 0.16 -15.75 0.86
N LEU A 177 1.26 -15.72 1.61
CA LEU A 177 2.10 -16.90 1.84
C LEU A 177 1.39 -17.97 2.67
N LEU A 178 0.64 -17.57 3.70
CA LEU A 178 -0.13 -18.49 4.55
C LEU A 178 -1.31 -19.12 3.80
N LEU A 179 -2.04 -18.35 2.97
CA LEU A 179 -3.06 -18.90 2.09
C LEU A 179 -2.49 -19.97 1.16
N LYS A 180 -1.29 -19.73 0.59
CA LYS A 180 -0.61 -20.73 -0.23
C LYS A 180 -0.22 -21.97 0.58
N LYS A 181 0.34 -21.79 1.79
CA LYS A 181 0.70 -22.89 2.72
C LYS A 181 -0.51 -23.75 3.07
N GLN A 182 -1.66 -23.12 3.31
CA GLN A 182 -2.92 -23.76 3.71
C GLN A 182 -3.79 -24.21 2.53
N LYS A 183 -3.31 -24.08 1.29
CA LYS A 183 -4.08 -24.38 0.07
C LYS A 183 -5.44 -23.64 0.02
N GLY A 184 -5.49 -22.43 0.55
CA GLY A 184 -6.68 -21.59 0.61
C GLY A 184 -7.78 -22.09 1.57
N LYS A 185 -7.46 -23.03 2.47
CA LYS A 185 -8.42 -23.59 3.44
C LYS A 185 -8.15 -23.10 4.86
N CYS A 186 -9.22 -22.91 5.63
CA CYS A 186 -9.14 -22.70 7.07
C CYS A 186 -8.76 -24.03 7.76
N PRO A 187 -7.67 -24.10 8.55
CA PRO A 187 -7.28 -25.32 9.26
C PRO A 187 -8.29 -25.78 10.32
N TYR A 188 -9.13 -24.86 10.82
CA TYR A 188 -10.12 -25.16 11.85
C TYR A 188 -11.39 -25.79 11.28
N CYS A 189 -12.07 -25.14 10.31
CA CYS A 189 -13.31 -25.66 9.73
C CYS A 189 -13.13 -26.44 8.41
N GLY A 190 -11.93 -26.44 7.82
CA GLY A 190 -11.64 -27.12 6.54
C GLY A 190 -12.19 -26.44 5.28
N LEU A 191 -13.03 -25.40 5.43
CA LEU A 191 -13.63 -24.66 4.32
C LEU A 191 -12.63 -23.74 3.63
N THR A 192 -12.84 -23.48 2.34
CA THR A 192 -12.03 -22.54 1.55
C THR A 192 -12.41 -21.10 1.86
N PHE A 193 -11.41 -20.22 2.02
CA PHE A 193 -11.62 -18.79 2.14
C PHE A 193 -12.26 -18.21 0.86
N GLN A 194 -13.30 -17.43 1.05
CA GLN A 194 -14.00 -16.67 0.03
C GLN A 194 -13.66 -15.18 0.11
N ASP A 195 -14.05 -14.44 -0.93
CA ASP A 195 -13.77 -13.01 -1.09
C ASP A 195 -14.34 -12.13 0.04
N ARG A 196 -15.48 -12.52 0.62
CA ARG A 196 -16.15 -11.77 1.69
C ARG A 196 -15.73 -12.20 3.11
N ASP A 197 -14.90 -13.23 3.21
CA ASP A 197 -14.53 -13.74 4.52
C ASP A 197 -13.56 -12.79 5.22
N VAL A 198 -13.80 -12.57 6.51
CA VAL A 198 -12.83 -11.88 7.36
C VAL A 198 -11.77 -12.89 7.77
N ILE A 199 -10.55 -12.71 7.23
CA ILE A 199 -9.42 -13.60 7.45
C ILE A 199 -8.53 -13.02 8.55
N GLU A 200 -8.37 -13.77 9.63
CA GLU A 200 -7.55 -13.37 10.77
C GLU A 200 -6.31 -14.26 10.89
N LYS A 201 -5.20 -13.65 11.28
CA LYS A 201 -3.94 -14.35 11.53
C LYS A 201 -3.89 -14.79 12.98
N ASP A 202 -3.68 -16.07 13.18
CA ASP A 202 -3.64 -16.75 14.46
C ASP A 202 -2.31 -17.52 14.65
N HIS A 203 -2.00 -17.87 15.90
CA HIS A 203 -0.90 -18.77 16.26
C HIS A 203 -1.43 -20.18 16.50
N ILE A 204 -0.87 -21.20 15.84
CA ILE A 204 -1.23 -22.62 16.01
C ILE A 204 -1.12 -23.01 17.48
N ILE A 205 0.02 -22.71 18.09
CA ILE A 205 0.23 -22.73 19.52
C ILE A 205 0.13 -21.28 20.01
N PRO A 206 -0.87 -20.94 20.84
CA PRO A 206 -1.01 -19.61 21.40
C PRO A 206 0.24 -19.15 22.14
N ARG A 207 0.52 -17.84 22.08
CA ARG A 207 1.69 -17.26 22.77
C ARG A 207 1.61 -17.41 24.29
N SER A 208 0.41 -17.41 24.86
CA SER A 208 0.17 -17.55 26.30
C SER A 208 0.64 -18.90 26.85
N ILE A 209 0.61 -19.96 26.04
CA ILE A 209 1.03 -21.31 26.41
C ILE A 209 2.42 -21.68 25.87
N GLY A 210 3.24 -20.68 25.53
CA GLY A 210 4.62 -20.88 25.07
C GLY A 210 4.81 -20.89 23.55
N GLY A 211 3.78 -20.56 22.78
CA GLY A 211 3.87 -20.47 21.32
C GLY A 211 4.82 -19.36 20.84
N LEU A 212 5.71 -19.71 19.90
CA LEU A 212 6.66 -18.77 19.32
C LEU A 212 6.01 -17.87 18.25
N ASN A 213 6.50 -16.65 18.12
CA ASN A 213 6.01 -15.70 17.12
C ASN A 213 6.74 -15.87 15.77
N GLU A 214 6.58 -17.04 15.14
CA GLU A 214 7.30 -17.40 13.91
C GLU A 214 6.39 -17.93 12.80
N TYR A 215 6.87 -17.88 11.56
CA TYR A 215 6.12 -18.30 10.37
C TYR A 215 5.59 -19.73 10.44
N LYS A 216 6.32 -20.64 11.10
CA LYS A 216 5.89 -22.04 11.28
C LYS A 216 4.63 -22.11 12.14
N ASN A 217 4.53 -21.27 13.16
CA ASN A 217 3.44 -21.18 14.10
C ASN A 217 2.27 -20.30 13.62
N PHE A 218 2.36 -19.63 12.47
CA PHE A 218 1.25 -18.83 11.95
C PHE A 218 0.28 -19.66 11.12
N GLN A 219 -1.00 -19.37 11.28
CA GLN A 219 -2.11 -19.82 10.44
C GLN A 219 -3.12 -18.69 10.19
N LEU A 220 -3.94 -18.85 9.17
CA LEU A 220 -5.09 -18.00 8.88
C LEU A 220 -6.37 -18.75 9.17
N LEU A 221 -7.31 -18.08 9.83
CA LEU A 221 -8.63 -18.59 10.20
C LEU A 221 -9.71 -17.62 9.73
N HIS A 222 -10.94 -18.13 9.54
CA HIS A 222 -12.10 -17.24 9.51
C HIS A 222 -12.25 -16.61 10.88
N ARG A 223 -12.75 -15.37 10.95
CA ARG A 223 -13.02 -14.69 12.23
C ARG A 223 -13.76 -15.58 13.25
N HIS A 224 -14.88 -16.19 12.86
CA HIS A 224 -15.62 -17.08 13.75
C HIS A 224 -14.83 -18.33 14.18
N CYS A 225 -13.99 -18.90 13.30
CA CYS A 225 -13.12 -20.02 13.65
C CYS A 225 -12.02 -19.61 14.63
N HIS A 226 -11.52 -18.38 14.52
CA HIS A 226 -10.52 -17.84 15.44
C HIS A 226 -11.12 -17.64 16.84
N ASP A 227 -12.32 -17.06 16.92
CA ASP A 227 -13.06 -16.92 18.17
C ASP A 227 -13.30 -18.31 18.82
N GLU A 228 -13.72 -19.30 18.02
CA GLU A 228 -14.00 -20.64 18.53
C GLU A 228 -12.73 -21.39 18.97
N LYS A 229 -11.63 -21.29 18.21
CA LYS A 229 -10.34 -21.85 18.60
C LYS A 229 -9.86 -21.24 19.92
N THR A 230 -9.88 -19.91 20.04
CA THR A 230 -9.45 -19.18 21.24
C THR A 230 -10.24 -19.59 22.48
N ARG A 231 -11.52 -19.96 22.32
CA ARG A 231 -12.34 -20.48 23.41
C ARG A 231 -11.85 -21.85 23.93
N HIS A 232 -11.28 -22.69 23.07
CA HIS A 232 -10.96 -24.09 23.36
C HIS A 232 -9.46 -24.39 23.54
N ASP A 233 -8.57 -23.55 23.03
CA ASP A 233 -7.12 -23.82 22.99
C ASP A 233 -6.36 -23.40 24.27
N GLY A 234 -7.09 -23.06 25.33
CA GLY A 234 -6.52 -22.68 26.62
C GLY A 234 -5.83 -21.32 26.61
N SER A 235 -5.95 -20.54 25.52
CA SER A 235 -5.37 -19.20 25.43
C SER A 235 -6.19 -18.12 26.13
N GLN A 236 -7.14 -18.50 26.98
CA GLN A 236 -7.80 -17.61 27.94
C GLN A 236 -6.70 -16.79 28.61
N GLY A 237 -6.57 -15.53 28.21
CA GLY A 237 -5.38 -14.76 28.54
C GLY A 237 -5.13 -14.78 30.04
N ASN A 238 -3.85 -14.83 30.45
CA ASN A 238 -3.48 -14.13 31.68
C ASN A 238 -4.18 -12.78 31.62
N LYS A 239 -5.03 -12.47 32.62
CA LYS A 239 -5.81 -11.24 32.75
C LYS A 239 -5.03 -10.03 32.23
N SER A 240 -5.04 -9.80 30.92
CA SER A 240 -4.59 -8.57 30.32
C SER A 240 -5.65 -7.58 30.75
N GLY A 241 -5.24 -6.42 31.26
CA GLY A 241 -6.12 -5.37 31.79
C GLY A 241 -7.17 -4.82 30.81
N CYS A 242 -7.44 -5.50 29.70
CA CYS A 242 -8.55 -5.28 28.79
C CYS A 242 -9.83 -6.04 29.15
N ASN A 243 -9.79 -7.08 30.01
CA ASN A 243 -11.00 -7.76 30.48
C ASN A 243 -11.60 -7.13 31.76
N SER A 244 -10.99 -6.06 32.29
CA SER A 244 -11.50 -5.28 33.42
C SER A 244 -12.15 -3.96 33.02
N ALA A 245 -12.27 -3.67 31.73
CA ALA A 245 -13.25 -2.70 31.30
C ALA A 245 -14.60 -3.44 31.27
N GLU A 246 -15.39 -3.29 32.33
CA GLU A 246 -16.84 -3.44 32.19
C GLU A 246 -17.24 -2.72 30.90
N PRO A 247 -18.06 -3.35 30.03
CA PRO A 247 -18.55 -2.65 28.84
C PRO A 247 -19.06 -1.30 29.33
N LYS A 248 -18.48 -0.20 28.80
CA LYS A 248 -18.93 1.14 29.18
C LYS A 248 -20.45 1.08 29.13
N PRO A 249 -21.16 1.35 30.25
CA PRO A 249 -22.61 1.27 30.24
C PRO A 249 -23.06 2.06 29.03
N LEU A 250 -23.94 1.46 28.22
CA LEU A 250 -24.51 2.14 27.07
C LEU A 250 -24.84 3.56 27.54
N PRO A 251 -24.35 4.61 26.85
CA PRO A 251 -24.62 5.97 27.27
C PRO A 251 -26.12 6.03 27.53
N LYS A 252 -26.51 6.35 28.77
CA LYS A 252 -27.93 6.44 29.13
C LYS A 252 -28.51 7.37 28.08
N PHE A 253 -29.34 6.84 27.20
CA PHE A 253 -30.03 7.65 26.23
C PHE A 253 -30.90 8.58 27.07
N VAL A 254 -30.43 9.81 27.30
CA VAL A 254 -31.25 10.86 27.89
C VAL A 254 -32.21 11.24 26.76
N THR A 255 -33.33 10.53 26.72
CA THR A 255 -34.38 10.73 25.73
C THR A 255 -35.20 11.95 26.11
N ASP A 256 -34.61 13.14 26.00
CA ASP A 256 -35.34 14.40 26.10
C ASP A 256 -35.76 14.83 24.69
N TRP A 257 -36.73 14.11 24.15
CA TRP A 257 -37.32 14.41 22.85
C TRP A 257 -38.35 15.54 23.02
N LYS A 258 -38.19 16.62 22.25
CA LYS A 258 -39.20 17.69 22.18
C LYS A 258 -39.62 17.90 20.73
N TRP A 259 -40.91 18.13 20.57
CA TRP A 259 -41.52 18.54 19.30
C TRP A 259 -41.34 20.04 19.13
N ILE A 260 -40.67 20.46 18.05
CA ILE A 260 -40.55 21.87 17.64
C ILE A 260 -40.94 21.92 16.16
N ASP A 261 -41.94 22.74 15.82
CA ASP A 261 -42.43 22.95 14.46
C ASP A 261 -42.69 21.67 13.66
N GLY A 262 -43.30 20.67 14.33
CA GLY A 262 -43.66 19.39 13.71
C GLY A 262 -42.49 18.42 13.48
N MET A 263 -41.30 18.73 13.99
CA MET A 263 -40.12 17.85 13.93
C MET A 263 -39.65 17.45 15.33
N LEU A 264 -39.30 16.17 15.48
CA LEU A 264 -38.78 15.60 16.72
C LEU A 264 -37.26 15.83 16.76
N VAL A 265 -36.79 16.65 17.71
CA VAL A 265 -35.36 17.07 17.78
C VAL A 265 -34.75 16.70 19.13
N THR A 266 -33.50 16.21 19.11
CA THR A 266 -32.69 15.94 20.32
C THR A 266 -31.71 17.09 20.55
N ARG A 267 -31.64 17.66 21.77
CA ARG A 267 -30.51 18.51 22.16
C ARG A 267 -29.50 17.69 22.96
N TYR A 268 -28.24 17.69 22.51
CA TYR A 268 -27.12 17.33 23.37
C TYR A 268 -26.82 18.55 24.24
N MET A 269 -26.99 18.43 25.56
CA MET A 269 -26.31 19.32 26.50
C MET A 269 -24.86 18.89 26.64
#